data_AF-A0A9W9YHS6-F1
#
_entry.id   AF-A0A9W9YHS6-F1
#
_cell.length_a   1.000
_cell.length_b   1.000
_cell.length_c   1.000
_cell.angle_alpha   90.00
_cell.angle_beta   90.00
_cell.angle_gamma   90.00
#
_symmetry.space_group_name_H-M   'P 1'
#
loop_
_entity.id
_entity.type
_entity.pdbx_description
1 polymer ?
#
loop_
_entity_poly.entity_id
_entity_poly.type
_entity_poly.pdbx_seq_one_letter_code
_entity_poly.pdbx_strand_id
1 'polypeptide(L)'
;MALLILVENLFVYVTEKFTSGVIQSYQRRRLPEDAPLIQPQDPLEDFNKFNNNDAIFQEYDPPPEDDSKMGWKISRSTKWWMSIWKAMKCIFCIQILGGLAVGSLAIAIMVLAFNSSDLCYNIHQSQNWSSLPRKIQAIIVTGESVQAFVVQMWSFLLIVLLFGWPLVRKLNLTGLNLLGAFIDTCYRLYFQIYGIYENKSWMGFPLDALFVIIVLMNSILVGKEIANNSETERYRKLKKTIKVSAILAAQLAFGIPIAFILVYALIPLYGRQNETYRALIAGALPLVTAIPKVIVRLAAQRIDFLHPGDAHVLISVLYTTSAIVFRVMQADLTSLSLFILLSFMHSSVDLLERLTIVMRDYLWYFIYKKLLKGDTEAEEKMLSADTFRTPRSMRIIADMSIQMILGESTALIAAVGFIQLYSFMYNNNN
;
A
#
# COMPACT_ATOMS: atom_id res chain seq x y z
N MET A 1 11.26 -29.01 6.62
CA MET A 1 12.58 -28.64 6.07
C MET A 1 12.50 -28.23 4.59
N ALA A 2 11.93 -29.05 3.70
CA ALA A 2 11.78 -28.72 2.26
C ALA A 2 10.94 -27.45 1.97
N LEU A 3 9.88 -27.18 2.73
CA LEU A 3 9.05 -25.97 2.59
C LEU A 3 9.82 -24.68 2.99
N LEU A 4 10.68 -24.79 4.01
CA LEU A 4 11.48 -23.69 4.52
C LEU A 4 12.59 -23.32 3.52
N ILE A 5 13.21 -24.34 2.91
CA ILE A 5 14.18 -24.18 1.81
C ILE A 5 13.49 -23.61 0.55
N LEU A 6 12.23 -23.96 0.27
CA LEU A 6 11.47 -23.41 -0.86
C LEU A 6 11.09 -21.94 -0.63
N VAL A 7 10.72 -21.57 0.59
CA VAL A 7 10.45 -20.17 0.97
C VAL A 7 11.74 -19.35 0.99
N GLU A 8 12.84 -19.91 1.49
CA GLU A 8 14.15 -19.26 1.50
C GLU A 8 14.67 -19.09 0.06
N ASN A 9 14.56 -20.10 -0.79
CA ASN A 9 14.90 -20.00 -2.21
C ASN A 9 13.97 -19.04 -2.97
N LEU A 10 12.69 -18.94 -2.62
CA LEU A 10 11.78 -17.95 -3.18
C LEU A 10 12.16 -16.54 -2.71
N PHE A 11 12.52 -16.37 -1.44
CA PHE A 11 12.94 -15.10 -0.87
C PHE A 11 14.30 -14.66 -1.42
N VAL A 12 15.25 -15.58 -1.61
CA VAL A 12 16.54 -15.36 -2.27
C VAL A 12 16.32 -15.09 -3.75
N TYR A 13 15.46 -15.83 -4.45
CA TYR A 13 15.15 -15.57 -5.87
C TYR A 13 14.47 -14.21 -6.07
N VAL A 14 13.54 -13.85 -5.20
CA VAL A 14 12.89 -12.53 -5.14
C VAL A 14 13.96 -11.48 -4.85
N THR A 15 14.74 -11.62 -3.78
CA THR A 15 15.77 -10.66 -3.38
C THR A 15 16.86 -10.51 -4.45
N GLU A 16 17.30 -11.59 -5.07
CA GLU A 16 18.29 -11.63 -6.15
C GLU A 16 17.71 -11.03 -7.43
N LYS A 17 16.47 -11.33 -7.83
CA LYS A 17 15.84 -10.65 -8.98
C LYS A 17 15.54 -9.17 -8.71
N PHE A 18 15.30 -8.79 -7.46
CA PHE A 18 15.04 -7.41 -7.05
C PHE A 18 16.31 -6.58 -6.82
N THR A 19 17.44 -7.22 -6.51
CA THR A 19 18.75 -6.56 -6.30
C THR A 19 19.72 -6.71 -7.48
N SER A 20 19.75 -7.83 -8.21
CA SER A 20 20.72 -8.12 -9.29
C SER A 20 20.20 -7.89 -10.71
N GLY A 21 18.87 -7.82 -10.90
CA GLY A 21 18.25 -7.70 -12.23
C GLY A 21 18.18 -6.26 -12.76
N VAL A 22 19.30 -5.53 -12.85
CA VAL A 22 19.35 -4.20 -13.52
C VAL A 22 19.74 -4.32 -15.01
N ILE A 23 20.22 -5.47 -15.47
CA ILE A 23 20.97 -5.55 -16.73
C ILE A 23 20.20 -6.18 -17.92
N GLN A 24 19.08 -6.90 -17.74
CA GLN A 24 18.58 -7.77 -18.82
C GLN A 24 17.25 -7.42 -19.50
N SER A 25 16.52 -6.38 -19.08
CA SER A 25 15.20 -6.09 -19.66
C SER A 25 15.17 -5.01 -20.75
N TYR A 26 16.23 -4.22 -20.93
CA TYR A 26 16.26 -3.18 -21.98
C TYR A 26 17.04 -3.58 -23.26
N GLN A 27 17.89 -4.61 -23.22
CA GLN A 27 18.71 -5.01 -24.37
C GLN A 27 18.03 -5.97 -25.37
N ARG A 28 16.78 -6.41 -25.14
CA ARG A 28 16.08 -7.39 -26.01
C ARG A 28 14.81 -6.86 -26.68
N ARG A 29 14.88 -5.64 -27.21
CA ARG A 29 13.97 -5.17 -28.28
C ARG A 29 14.79 -4.49 -29.37
N ARG A 30 15.51 -5.28 -30.17
CA ARG A 30 15.60 -4.95 -31.60
C ARG A 30 14.39 -5.61 -32.25
N LEU A 31 13.61 -4.81 -32.96
CA LEU A 31 12.48 -5.23 -33.78
C LEU A 31 12.90 -6.38 -34.72
N PRO A 32 11.98 -7.29 -35.01
CA PRO A 32 11.42 -7.29 -36.36
C PRO A 32 10.02 -6.72 -36.37
N GLU A 33 9.77 -5.91 -37.38
CA GLU A 33 8.48 -5.36 -37.77
C GLU A 33 7.46 -6.48 -38.03
N ASP A 34 6.18 -6.09 -37.96
CA ASP A 34 4.99 -6.80 -38.44
C ASP A 34 4.28 -7.79 -37.48
N ALA A 35 3.41 -7.23 -36.64
CA ALA A 35 2.16 -7.86 -36.23
C ALA A 35 1.11 -6.79 -35.89
N PRO A 36 -0.03 -6.70 -36.63
CA PRO A 36 -1.10 -5.76 -36.31
C PRO A 36 -2.00 -6.34 -35.20
N LEU A 37 -2.69 -5.46 -34.47
CA LEU A 37 -3.67 -5.73 -33.39
C LEU A 37 -3.16 -5.62 -31.95
N ILE A 38 -2.60 -4.45 -31.65
CA ILE A 38 -2.92 -3.52 -30.56
C ILE A 38 -2.18 -2.28 -31.04
N GLN A 39 -2.81 -1.10 -31.15
CA GLN A 39 -2.02 0.12 -31.39
C GLN A 39 -0.92 0.11 -30.32
N PRO A 40 0.36 0.03 -30.68
CA PRO A 40 1.42 0.15 -29.71
C PRO A 40 1.42 1.63 -29.33
N GLN A 41 0.47 2.01 -28.48
CA GLN A 41 0.58 3.26 -27.76
C GLN A 41 1.85 3.09 -26.96
N ASP A 42 2.85 3.88 -27.33
CA ASP A 42 4.11 3.92 -26.62
C ASP A 42 3.72 4.08 -25.13
N PRO A 43 4.21 3.26 -24.18
CA PRO A 43 3.93 3.48 -22.77
C PRO A 43 4.40 4.86 -22.28
N LEU A 44 5.15 5.60 -23.13
CA LEU A 44 5.48 7.02 -23.00
C LEU A 44 4.58 7.96 -23.80
N GLU A 45 3.63 7.52 -24.63
CA GLU A 45 2.76 8.38 -25.44
C GLU A 45 1.87 9.28 -24.56
N ASP A 46 1.32 8.72 -23.48
CA ASP A 46 0.63 9.45 -22.40
C ASP A 46 1.54 10.45 -21.64
N PHE A 47 2.86 10.33 -21.81
CA PHE A 47 3.87 11.24 -21.26
C PHE A 47 4.49 12.18 -22.31
N ASN A 48 4.35 11.86 -23.59
CA ASN A 48 4.86 12.63 -24.72
C ASN A 48 3.80 13.60 -25.26
N LYS A 49 2.52 13.35 -24.98
CA LYS A 49 1.41 14.25 -25.28
C LYS A 49 0.49 14.35 -24.07
N PHE A 50 0.62 15.44 -23.33
CA PHE A 50 -0.48 15.87 -22.46
C PHE A 50 -1.71 16.09 -23.34
N ASN A 51 -2.88 15.66 -22.86
CA ASN A 51 -4.12 15.98 -23.56
C ASN A 51 -4.21 17.51 -23.67
N ASN A 52 -4.37 18.06 -24.88
CA ASN A 52 -4.45 19.51 -25.08
C ASN A 52 -5.59 20.17 -24.28
N ASN A 53 -6.56 19.37 -23.80
CA ASN A 53 -7.67 19.82 -22.96
C ASN A 53 -7.41 19.63 -21.45
N ASP A 54 -6.25 19.12 -21.03
CA ASP A 54 -5.88 18.94 -19.63
C ASP A 54 -5.32 20.25 -19.04
N ALA A 55 -6.23 21.10 -18.57
CA ALA A 55 -5.90 22.40 -17.99
C ALA A 55 -5.11 22.32 -16.66
N ILE A 56 -4.90 21.12 -16.10
CA ILE A 56 -4.29 20.95 -14.77
C ILE A 56 -2.75 21.05 -14.83
N PHE A 57 -2.14 20.63 -15.95
CA PHE A 57 -0.67 20.54 -16.09
C PHE A 57 -0.06 21.45 -17.16
N GLN A 58 -0.87 22.23 -17.89
CA GLN A 58 -0.41 23.15 -18.94
C GLN A 58 0.66 24.16 -18.49
N GLU A 59 0.73 24.48 -17.19
CA GLU A 59 1.76 25.36 -16.63
C GLU A 59 3.18 24.77 -16.75
N TYR A 60 3.32 23.46 -16.92
CA TYR A 60 4.60 22.78 -17.06
C TYR A 60 4.88 22.32 -18.50
N ASP A 61 4.06 22.71 -19.47
CA ASP A 61 4.36 22.44 -20.86
C ASP A 61 5.65 23.18 -21.25
N PRO A 62 6.51 22.57 -22.09
CA PRO A 62 7.65 23.28 -22.65
C PRO A 62 7.15 24.48 -23.47
N PRO A 63 7.91 25.58 -23.52
CA PRO A 63 7.62 26.66 -24.47
C PRO A 63 7.50 26.11 -25.89
N PRO A 64 6.64 26.68 -26.75
CA PRO A 64 6.38 26.18 -28.11
C PRO A 64 7.60 26.13 -29.05
N GLU A 65 8.79 26.54 -28.57
CA GLU A 65 10.06 26.60 -29.29
C GLU A 65 11.15 25.68 -28.69
N ASP A 66 10.89 24.95 -27.59
CA ASP A 66 11.88 24.09 -26.92
C ASP A 66 11.43 22.62 -26.83
N ASP A 67 11.86 21.81 -27.82
CA ASP A 67 11.65 20.35 -27.86
C ASP A 67 12.66 19.55 -26.99
N SER A 68 13.44 20.22 -26.13
CA SER A 68 14.38 19.51 -25.26
C SER A 68 13.65 18.68 -24.21
N LYS A 69 14.22 17.50 -23.87
CA LYS A 69 13.71 16.62 -22.79
C LYS A 69 13.55 17.31 -21.42
N MET A 70 14.07 18.52 -21.24
CA MET A 70 13.96 19.31 -20.02
C MET A 70 13.36 20.72 -20.23
N GLY A 71 12.77 21.03 -21.39
CA GLY A 71 12.21 22.36 -21.70
C GLY A 71 11.10 22.81 -20.75
N TRP A 72 10.36 21.86 -20.17
CA TRP A 72 9.39 22.08 -19.08
C TRP A 72 9.99 22.74 -17.81
N LYS A 73 11.33 22.73 -17.64
CA LYS A 73 11.95 23.44 -16.50
C LYS A 73 11.92 24.95 -16.69
N ILE A 74 11.81 25.43 -17.92
CA ILE A 74 11.80 26.85 -18.28
C ILE A 74 10.44 27.48 -17.93
N SER A 75 9.36 26.71 -18.02
CA SER A 75 8.01 27.17 -17.63
C SER A 75 7.81 27.26 -16.11
N ARG A 76 8.76 26.79 -15.29
CA ARG A 76 8.74 27.02 -13.84
C ARG A 76 8.90 28.51 -13.52
N SER A 77 8.18 28.99 -12.52
CA SER A 77 8.32 30.38 -12.05
C SER A 77 9.77 30.69 -11.71
N THR A 78 10.33 31.74 -12.31
CA THR A 78 11.73 32.19 -12.10
C THR A 78 12.06 32.53 -10.64
N LYS A 79 11.04 32.86 -9.84
CA LYS A 79 11.17 33.17 -8.41
C LYS A 79 10.87 31.93 -7.56
N TRP A 80 11.89 31.40 -6.90
CA TRP A 80 11.79 30.22 -6.01
C TRP A 80 10.67 30.33 -4.95
N TRP A 81 10.43 31.53 -4.40
CA TRP A 81 9.39 31.79 -3.40
C TRP A 81 7.96 31.55 -3.91
N MET A 82 7.68 31.83 -5.19
CA MET A 82 6.36 31.59 -5.78
C MET A 82 6.05 30.10 -5.87
N SER A 83 7.06 29.30 -6.24
CA SER A 83 6.96 27.83 -6.26
C SER A 83 6.75 27.27 -4.86
N ILE A 84 7.46 27.79 -3.84
CA ILE A 84 7.24 27.42 -2.44
C ILE A 84 5.82 27.75 -1.99
N TRP A 85 5.34 28.97 -2.27
CA TRP A 85 4.01 29.39 -1.86
C TRP A 85 2.91 28.55 -2.50
N LYS A 86 3.06 28.22 -3.79
CA LYS A 86 2.12 27.34 -4.50
C LYS A 86 2.14 25.92 -3.94
N ALA A 87 3.32 25.37 -3.66
CA ALA A 87 3.47 24.07 -3.01
C ALA A 87 2.84 24.05 -1.61
N MET A 88 3.08 25.09 -0.81
CA MET A 88 2.49 25.23 0.52
C MET A 88 0.97 25.26 0.47
N LYS A 89 0.37 26.02 -0.46
CA LYS A 89 -1.09 26.02 -0.65
C LYS A 89 -1.63 24.63 -1.00
N CYS A 90 -0.97 23.92 -1.91
CA CYS A 90 -1.37 22.58 -2.32
C CYS A 90 -1.29 21.59 -1.15
N ILE A 91 -0.16 21.58 -0.43
CA ILE A 91 0.04 20.73 0.75
C ILE A 91 -0.99 21.04 1.83
N PHE A 92 -1.24 22.33 2.10
CA PHE A 92 -2.25 22.75 3.06
C PHE A 92 -3.64 22.28 2.67
N CYS A 93 -4.04 22.41 1.40
CA CYS A 93 -5.32 21.90 0.93
C CYS A 93 -5.42 20.37 1.07
N ILE A 94 -4.37 19.63 0.71
CA ILE A 94 -4.35 18.15 0.81
C ILE A 94 -4.48 17.72 2.27
N GLN A 95 -3.70 18.32 3.19
CA GLN A 95 -3.69 17.94 4.60
C GLN A 95 -4.95 18.38 5.33
N ILE A 96 -5.40 19.62 5.12
CA ILE A 96 -6.56 20.16 5.84
C ILE A 96 -7.85 19.65 5.23
N LEU A 97 -8.11 19.85 3.94
CA LEU A 97 -9.39 19.44 3.35
C LEU A 97 -9.44 17.93 3.16
N GLY A 98 -8.39 17.36 2.54
CA GLY A 98 -8.32 15.92 2.28
C GLY A 98 -8.19 15.13 3.58
N GLY A 99 -7.19 15.45 4.40
CA GLY A 99 -6.93 14.75 5.66
C GLY A 99 -8.08 14.85 6.64
N LEU A 100 -8.71 16.02 6.79
CA LEU A 100 -9.89 16.16 7.67
C LEU A 100 -11.09 15.40 7.14
N ALA A 101 -11.37 15.44 5.83
CA ALA A 101 -12.52 14.73 5.27
C ALA A 101 -12.36 13.20 5.44
N VAL A 102 -11.21 12.65 5.05
CA VAL A 102 -10.94 11.21 5.17
C VAL A 102 -10.81 10.79 6.65
N GLY A 103 -10.15 11.61 7.47
CA GLY A 103 -10.01 11.38 8.91
C GLY A 103 -11.37 11.40 9.63
N SER A 104 -12.26 12.33 9.29
CA SER A 104 -13.61 12.40 9.86
C SER A 104 -14.45 11.20 9.44
N LEU A 105 -14.33 10.75 8.19
CA LEU A 105 -14.96 9.51 7.73
C LEU A 105 -14.43 8.30 8.52
N ALA A 106 -13.12 8.23 8.75
CA ALA A 106 -12.52 7.17 9.57
C ALA A 106 -13.07 7.20 11.01
N ILE A 107 -13.22 8.39 11.62
CA ILE A 107 -13.85 8.56 12.93
C ILE A 107 -15.29 8.07 12.93
N ALA A 108 -16.09 8.42 11.92
CA ALA A 108 -17.46 7.94 11.81
C ALA A 108 -17.52 6.40 11.72
N ILE A 109 -16.62 5.78 10.96
CA ILE A 109 -16.49 4.32 10.88
C ILE A 109 -16.10 3.74 12.24
N MET A 110 -15.15 4.35 12.97
CA MET A 110 -14.76 3.91 14.31
C MET A 110 -15.89 4.05 15.32
N VAL A 111 -16.72 5.09 15.25
CA VAL A 111 -17.93 5.22 16.10
C VAL A 111 -18.89 4.06 15.84
N LEU A 112 -19.11 3.70 14.58
CA LEU A 112 -19.95 2.56 14.23
C LEU A 112 -19.35 1.24 14.73
N ALA A 113 -18.03 1.05 14.56
CA ALA A 113 -17.32 -0.13 15.05
C ALA A 113 -17.38 -0.24 16.58
N PHE A 114 -17.07 0.84 17.30
CA PHE A 114 -17.16 0.88 18.76
C PHE A 114 -18.56 0.57 19.26
N ASN A 115 -19.61 1.14 18.65
CA ASN A 115 -20.98 0.89 19.10
C ASN A 115 -21.57 -0.45 18.66
N SER A 116 -20.88 -1.22 17.80
CA SER A 116 -21.36 -2.53 17.33
C SER A 116 -20.47 -3.68 17.83
N SER A 117 -19.25 -3.82 17.29
CA SER A 117 -18.34 -4.92 17.61
C SER A 117 -17.68 -4.75 18.98
N ASP A 118 -17.09 -3.59 19.27
CA ASP A 118 -16.15 -3.44 20.40
C ASP A 118 -16.82 -3.17 21.76
N LEU A 119 -17.90 -2.37 21.83
CA LEU A 119 -18.64 -2.15 23.07
C LEU A 119 -19.23 -3.48 23.58
N CYS A 120 -19.69 -4.31 22.64
CA CYS A 120 -20.17 -5.63 22.95
C CYS A 120 -19.04 -6.65 23.18
N TYR A 121 -17.85 -6.44 22.60
CA TYR A 121 -16.66 -7.27 22.85
C TYR A 121 -16.20 -7.20 24.31
N ASN A 122 -16.24 -6.03 24.95
CA ASN A 122 -15.89 -5.91 26.37
C ASN A 122 -16.92 -6.60 27.29
N ILE A 123 -18.21 -6.55 26.93
CA ILE A 123 -19.26 -7.34 27.61
C ILE A 123 -18.98 -8.84 27.41
N HIS A 124 -18.63 -9.25 26.19
CA HIS A 124 -18.25 -10.61 25.81
C HIS A 124 -16.97 -11.12 26.49
N GLN A 125 -15.97 -10.27 26.75
CA GLN A 125 -14.76 -10.66 27.47
C GLN A 125 -15.00 -10.78 28.98
N SER A 126 -15.97 -10.03 29.51
CA SER A 126 -16.37 -10.08 30.92
C SER A 126 -17.37 -11.19 31.28
N GLN A 127 -18.09 -11.75 30.29
CA GLN A 127 -19.18 -12.72 30.49
C GLN A 127 -19.16 -13.85 29.46
N ASN A 128 -19.46 -15.08 29.86
CA ASN A 128 -19.57 -16.23 28.94
C ASN A 128 -20.57 -15.93 27.80
N TRP A 129 -20.25 -16.27 26.54
CA TRP A 129 -21.11 -16.01 25.37
C TRP A 129 -22.57 -16.44 25.58
N SER A 130 -22.79 -17.61 26.19
CA SER A 130 -24.12 -18.15 26.51
C SER A 130 -24.95 -17.29 27.47
N SER A 131 -24.31 -16.39 28.23
CA SER A 131 -24.97 -15.47 29.16
C SER A 131 -25.43 -14.15 28.51
N LEU A 132 -24.95 -13.82 27.31
CA LEU A 132 -25.37 -12.61 26.61
C LEU A 132 -26.79 -12.77 26.03
N PRO A 133 -27.65 -11.73 26.10
CA PRO A 133 -28.94 -11.72 25.40
C PRO A 133 -28.77 -11.95 23.89
N ARG A 134 -29.64 -12.79 23.29
CA ARG A 134 -29.60 -13.11 21.86
C ARG A 134 -29.61 -11.89 20.93
N LYS A 135 -30.28 -10.80 21.34
CA LYS A 135 -30.29 -9.53 20.59
C LYS A 135 -28.89 -8.90 20.52
N ILE A 136 -28.14 -8.93 21.61
CA ILE A 136 -26.77 -8.38 21.67
C ILE A 136 -25.81 -9.27 20.87
N GLN A 137 -25.92 -10.60 21.01
CA GLN A 137 -25.16 -11.55 20.18
C GLN A 137 -25.37 -11.31 18.68
N ALA A 138 -26.61 -11.04 18.26
CA ALA A 138 -26.92 -10.74 16.86
C ALA A 138 -26.29 -9.44 16.37
N ILE A 139 -26.23 -8.39 17.21
CA ILE A 139 -25.57 -7.13 16.88
C ILE A 139 -24.06 -7.33 16.69
N ILE A 140 -23.42 -8.09 17.60
CA ILE A 140 -21.98 -8.42 17.50
C ILE A 140 -21.68 -9.11 16.18
N VAL A 141 -22.38 -10.22 15.90
CA VAL A 141 -22.11 -11.03 14.71
C VAL A 141 -22.41 -10.25 13.44
N THR A 142 -23.46 -9.42 13.44
CA THR A 142 -23.75 -8.53 12.31
C THR A 142 -22.62 -7.52 12.10
N GLY A 143 -22.13 -6.89 13.16
CA GLY A 143 -21.00 -5.96 13.08
C GLY A 143 -19.73 -6.62 12.52
N GLU A 144 -19.37 -7.79 13.06
CA GLU A 144 -18.23 -8.56 12.58
C GLU A 144 -18.40 -9.03 11.13
N SER A 145 -19.60 -9.47 10.73
CA SER A 145 -19.89 -9.87 9.35
C SER A 145 -19.78 -8.70 8.38
N VAL A 146 -20.23 -7.49 8.75
CA VAL A 146 -20.09 -6.29 7.93
C VAL A 146 -18.61 -5.91 7.76
N GLN A 147 -17.82 -5.97 8.84
CA GLN A 147 -16.38 -5.71 8.77
C GLN A 147 -15.68 -6.76 7.89
N ALA A 148 -15.98 -8.04 8.08
CA ALA A 148 -15.40 -9.13 7.31
C ALA A 148 -15.79 -9.05 5.82
N PHE A 149 -17.01 -8.61 5.51
CA PHE A 149 -17.45 -8.37 4.13
C PHE A 149 -16.55 -7.32 3.44
N VAL A 150 -16.25 -6.20 4.11
CA VAL A 150 -15.36 -5.16 3.56
C VAL A 150 -13.94 -5.72 3.36
N VAL A 151 -13.41 -6.45 4.33
CA VAL A 151 -12.09 -7.09 4.24
C VAL A 151 -12.03 -8.07 3.07
N GLN A 152 -13.06 -8.91 2.90
CA GLN A 152 -13.11 -9.89 1.82
C GLN A 152 -13.18 -9.23 0.44
N MET A 153 -13.87 -8.09 0.33
CA MET A 153 -13.96 -7.30 -0.90
C MET A 153 -12.69 -6.47 -1.18
N TRP A 154 -11.73 -6.41 -0.26
CA TRP A 154 -10.53 -5.57 -0.39
C TRP A 154 -9.72 -5.86 -1.65
N SER A 155 -9.47 -7.15 -1.94
CA SER A 155 -8.68 -7.53 -3.11
C SER A 155 -9.37 -7.18 -4.43
N PHE A 156 -10.70 -7.24 -4.45
CA PHE A 156 -11.52 -6.77 -5.57
C PHE A 156 -11.41 -5.26 -5.77
N LEU A 157 -11.52 -4.48 -4.69
CA LEU A 157 -11.40 -3.01 -4.76
C LEU A 157 -10.03 -2.60 -5.31
N LEU A 158 -8.96 -3.27 -4.88
CA LEU A 158 -7.61 -3.05 -5.42
C LEU A 158 -7.55 -3.32 -6.93
N ILE A 159 -8.14 -4.40 -7.42
CA ILE A 159 -8.14 -4.73 -8.85
C ILE A 159 -8.97 -3.73 -9.66
N VAL A 160 -10.11 -3.28 -9.13
CA VAL A 160 -10.93 -2.22 -9.74
C VAL A 160 -10.11 -0.94 -9.89
N LEU A 161 -9.34 -0.55 -8.86
CA LEU A 161 -8.47 0.63 -8.91
C LEU A 161 -7.29 0.46 -9.88
N LEU A 162 -6.71 -0.74 -9.96
CA LEU A 162 -5.50 -0.98 -10.77
C LEU A 162 -5.77 -1.20 -12.26
N PHE A 163 -6.93 -1.77 -12.61
CA PHE A 163 -7.22 -2.21 -13.99
C PHE A 163 -8.57 -1.73 -14.52
N GLY A 164 -9.35 -1.05 -13.69
CA GLY A 164 -10.67 -0.55 -14.04
C GLY A 164 -11.79 -1.61 -14.06
N TRP A 165 -13.02 -1.11 -14.17
CA TRP A 165 -14.24 -1.91 -14.22
C TRP A 165 -14.33 -2.91 -15.40
N PRO A 166 -13.85 -2.61 -16.62
CA PRO A 166 -14.00 -3.52 -17.77
C PRO A 166 -13.35 -4.90 -17.55
N LEU A 167 -12.15 -4.94 -16.97
CA LEU A 167 -11.43 -6.19 -16.69
C LEU A 167 -12.17 -7.03 -15.65
N VAL A 168 -12.63 -6.37 -14.59
CA VAL A 168 -13.36 -6.99 -13.47
C VAL A 168 -14.64 -7.65 -13.95
N ARG A 169 -15.40 -6.98 -14.83
CA ARG A 169 -16.61 -7.53 -15.44
C ARG A 169 -16.31 -8.72 -16.34
N LYS A 170 -15.26 -8.64 -17.17
CA LYS A 170 -14.87 -9.71 -18.09
C LYS A 170 -14.52 -11.01 -17.35
N LEU A 171 -13.80 -10.90 -16.24
CA LEU A 171 -13.34 -12.03 -15.43
C LEU A 171 -14.34 -12.46 -14.35
N ASN A 172 -15.50 -11.80 -14.27
CA ASN A 172 -16.53 -12.02 -13.25
C ASN A 172 -15.97 -12.02 -11.80
N LEU A 173 -15.00 -11.14 -11.52
CA LEU A 173 -14.35 -11.09 -10.21
C LEU A 173 -15.33 -10.65 -9.11
N THR A 174 -16.35 -9.85 -9.45
CA THR A 174 -17.40 -9.46 -8.50
C THR A 174 -18.10 -10.69 -7.92
N GLY A 175 -18.49 -11.65 -8.76
CA GLY A 175 -19.15 -12.87 -8.31
C GLY A 175 -18.25 -13.73 -7.42
N LEU A 176 -16.97 -13.86 -7.77
CA LEU A 176 -15.98 -14.61 -6.97
C LEU A 176 -15.80 -14.02 -5.57
N ASN A 177 -15.66 -12.69 -5.47
CA ASN A 177 -15.44 -12.04 -4.17
C ASN A 177 -16.72 -12.01 -3.32
N LEU A 178 -17.88 -11.80 -3.94
CA LEU A 178 -19.18 -11.93 -3.26
C LEU A 178 -19.41 -13.36 -2.73
N LEU A 179 -19.01 -14.37 -3.48
CA LEU A 179 -19.07 -15.76 -3.02
C LEU A 179 -18.20 -15.98 -1.78
N GLY A 180 -16.97 -15.46 -1.78
CA GLY A 180 -16.09 -15.50 -0.61
C GLY A 180 -16.72 -14.81 0.60
N ALA A 181 -17.28 -13.61 0.41
CA ALA A 181 -17.91 -12.84 1.49
C ALA A 181 -19.18 -13.52 2.02
N PHE A 182 -19.94 -14.18 1.14
CA PHE A 182 -21.09 -14.98 1.52
C PHE A 182 -20.69 -16.20 2.36
N ILE A 183 -19.62 -16.91 1.99
CA ILE A 183 -19.10 -18.05 2.76
C ILE A 183 -18.64 -17.59 4.16
N ASP A 184 -17.90 -16.46 4.25
CA ASP A 184 -17.47 -15.88 5.54
C ASP A 184 -18.68 -15.55 6.44
N THR A 185 -19.69 -14.89 5.87
CA THR A 185 -20.91 -14.52 6.60
C THR A 185 -21.67 -15.76 7.08
N CYS A 186 -21.85 -16.76 6.21
CA CYS A 186 -22.49 -18.03 6.57
C CYS A 186 -21.72 -18.77 7.67
N TYR A 187 -20.38 -18.75 7.62
CA TYR A 187 -19.54 -19.35 8.65
C TYR A 187 -19.78 -18.68 10.01
N ARG A 188 -19.74 -17.34 10.09
CA ARG A 188 -19.99 -16.60 11.34
C ARG A 188 -21.41 -16.82 11.88
N LEU A 189 -22.42 -16.81 11.00
CA LEU A 189 -23.81 -17.08 11.37
C LEU A 189 -24.00 -18.51 11.89
N TYR A 190 -23.30 -19.48 11.30
CA TYR A 190 -23.30 -20.86 11.80
C TYR A 190 -22.81 -20.91 13.26
N PHE A 191 -21.67 -20.28 13.59
CA PHE A 191 -21.19 -20.24 14.98
C PHE A 191 -22.16 -19.55 15.94
N GLN A 192 -22.86 -18.50 15.47
CA GLN A 192 -23.88 -17.82 16.26
C GLN A 192 -25.05 -18.76 16.60
N ILE A 193 -25.60 -19.48 15.61
CA ILE A 193 -26.77 -20.35 15.77
C ILE A 193 -26.48 -21.49 16.75
N TYR A 194 -25.28 -22.08 16.67
CA TYR A 194 -24.89 -23.19 17.53
C TYR A 194 -24.30 -22.76 18.89
N GLY A 195 -24.15 -21.44 19.13
CA GLY A 195 -23.65 -20.92 20.40
C GLY A 195 -22.18 -21.24 20.69
N ILE A 196 -21.39 -21.61 19.67
CA ILE A 196 -19.98 -22.06 19.79
C ILE A 196 -19.01 -20.87 19.82
N TYR A 197 -19.51 -19.63 19.81
CA TYR A 197 -18.72 -18.39 19.84
C TYR A 197 -17.89 -18.19 21.13
N GLU A 198 -18.06 -19.08 22.12
CA GLU A 198 -17.72 -18.87 23.52
C GLU A 198 -16.21 -18.88 23.85
N ASN A 199 -15.35 -19.34 22.93
CA ASN A 199 -13.91 -19.18 23.05
C ASN A 199 -13.21 -19.76 21.81
N LYS A 200 -12.34 -18.97 21.15
CA LYS A 200 -10.95 -19.33 20.80
C LYS A 200 -10.42 -18.56 19.58
N SER A 201 -9.14 -18.22 19.67
CA SER A 201 -8.26 -17.69 18.62
C SER A 201 -8.19 -18.50 17.31
N TRP A 202 -8.82 -19.68 17.21
CA TRP A 202 -8.75 -20.50 15.98
C TRP A 202 -9.86 -20.21 14.97
N MET A 203 -10.95 -19.56 15.37
CA MET A 203 -12.10 -19.29 14.49
C MET A 203 -11.73 -18.35 13.33
N GLY A 204 -10.71 -17.51 13.52
CA GLY A 204 -10.16 -16.65 12.47
C GLY A 204 -9.38 -17.40 11.39
N PHE A 205 -8.69 -18.51 11.71
CA PHE A 205 -7.78 -19.16 10.76
C PHE A 205 -8.46 -19.65 9.47
N PRO A 206 -9.64 -20.29 9.50
CA PRO A 206 -10.32 -20.70 8.28
C PRO A 206 -10.76 -19.50 7.41
N LEU A 207 -11.14 -18.39 8.05
CA LEU A 207 -11.55 -17.17 7.35
C LEU A 207 -10.33 -16.46 6.73
N ASP A 208 -9.21 -16.40 7.45
CA ASP A 208 -7.93 -15.91 6.93
C ASP A 208 -7.46 -16.76 5.74
N ALA A 209 -7.61 -18.09 5.82
CA ALA A 209 -7.30 -18.99 4.72
C ALA A 209 -8.22 -18.76 3.51
N LEU A 210 -9.52 -18.55 3.74
CA LEU A 210 -10.48 -18.21 2.68
C LEU A 210 -10.10 -16.89 1.99
N PHE A 211 -9.73 -15.87 2.77
CA PHE A 211 -9.24 -14.60 2.24
C PHE A 211 -8.02 -14.81 1.34
N VAL A 212 -7.01 -15.54 1.82
CA VAL A 212 -5.80 -15.88 1.03
C VAL A 212 -6.16 -16.61 -0.27
N ILE A 213 -7.06 -17.58 -0.21
CA ILE A 213 -7.49 -18.33 -1.40
C ILE A 213 -8.13 -17.40 -2.45
N ILE A 214 -9.05 -16.52 -2.03
CA ILE A 214 -9.73 -15.59 -2.94
C ILE A 214 -8.74 -14.60 -3.55
N VAL A 215 -7.80 -14.08 -2.74
CA VAL A 215 -6.70 -13.24 -3.22
C VAL A 215 -5.85 -13.93 -4.29
N LEU A 216 -5.47 -15.19 -4.07
CA LEU A 216 -4.69 -15.97 -5.02
C LEU A 216 -5.48 -16.23 -6.31
N MET A 217 -6.77 -16.56 -6.20
CA MET A 217 -7.63 -16.79 -7.36
C MET A 217 -7.80 -15.53 -8.20
N ASN A 218 -8.10 -14.38 -7.56
CA ASN A 218 -8.15 -13.08 -8.23
C ASN A 218 -6.85 -12.77 -8.98
N SER A 219 -5.71 -12.96 -8.31
CA SER A 219 -4.38 -12.71 -8.88
C SER A 219 -4.09 -13.61 -10.08
N ILE A 220 -4.44 -14.91 -9.99
CA ILE A 220 -4.24 -15.89 -11.07
C ILE A 220 -5.10 -15.58 -12.29
N LEU A 221 -6.38 -15.22 -12.08
CA LEU A 221 -7.30 -14.89 -13.16
C LEU A 221 -6.81 -13.65 -13.93
N VAL A 222 -6.42 -12.59 -13.23
CA VAL A 222 -5.87 -11.37 -13.83
C VAL A 222 -4.56 -11.67 -14.57
N GLY A 223 -3.63 -12.40 -13.93
CA GLY A 223 -2.36 -12.75 -14.56
C GLY A 223 -2.53 -13.60 -15.83
N LYS A 224 -3.49 -14.53 -15.84
CA LYS A 224 -3.81 -15.38 -16.99
C LYS A 224 -4.37 -14.56 -18.15
N GLU A 225 -5.24 -13.61 -17.86
CA GLU A 225 -5.83 -12.72 -18.87
C GLU A 225 -4.76 -11.84 -19.53
N ILE A 226 -3.89 -11.22 -18.73
CA ILE A 226 -2.78 -10.40 -19.23
C ILE A 226 -1.82 -11.24 -20.08
N ALA A 227 -1.52 -12.47 -19.66
CA ALA A 227 -0.65 -13.36 -20.42
C ALA A 227 -1.28 -13.84 -21.74
N ASN A 228 -2.58 -14.13 -21.74
CA ASN A 228 -3.30 -14.56 -22.94
C ASN A 228 -3.35 -13.48 -24.02
N ASN A 229 -3.47 -12.21 -23.63
CA ASN A 229 -3.55 -11.09 -24.57
C ASN A 229 -2.20 -10.68 -25.16
N SER A 230 -1.08 -11.14 -24.59
CA SER A 230 0.24 -10.59 -24.91
C SER A 230 1.27 -11.60 -25.40
N GLU A 231 1.04 -12.90 -25.19
CA GLU A 231 1.94 -13.95 -25.65
C GLU A 231 1.15 -14.96 -26.45
N THR A 232 1.73 -15.57 -27.47
CA THR A 232 1.07 -16.63 -28.27
C THR A 232 1.47 -18.01 -27.78
N GLU A 233 2.73 -18.16 -27.33
CA GLU A 233 3.36 -19.41 -26.94
C GLU A 233 2.97 -19.86 -25.52
N ARG A 234 2.61 -21.14 -25.34
CA ARG A 234 2.10 -21.70 -24.07
C ARG A 234 3.09 -21.54 -22.89
N TYR A 235 4.38 -21.74 -23.13
CA TYR A 235 5.41 -21.62 -22.09
C TYR A 235 5.58 -20.15 -21.63
N ARG A 236 5.61 -19.20 -22.57
CA ARG A 236 5.70 -17.77 -22.26
C ARG A 236 4.45 -17.26 -21.55
N LYS A 237 3.27 -17.72 -21.97
CA LYS A 237 1.99 -17.45 -21.28
C LYS A 237 2.05 -17.88 -19.82
N LEU A 238 2.47 -19.11 -19.55
CA LEU A 238 2.56 -19.64 -18.18
C LEU A 238 3.56 -18.83 -17.34
N LYS A 239 4.75 -18.56 -17.88
CA LYS A 239 5.78 -17.77 -17.19
C LYS A 239 5.31 -16.35 -16.86
N LYS A 240 4.62 -15.70 -17.81
CA LYS A 240 4.07 -14.35 -17.62
C LYS A 240 2.91 -14.33 -16.65
N THR A 241 2.02 -15.33 -16.71
CA THR A 241 0.93 -15.53 -15.75
C THR A 241 1.52 -15.62 -14.35
N ILE A 242 2.47 -16.54 -14.12
CA ILE A 242 3.10 -16.71 -12.80
C ILE A 242 3.75 -15.41 -12.34
N LYS A 243 4.46 -14.70 -13.22
CA LYS A 243 5.12 -13.42 -12.86
C LYS A 243 4.10 -12.35 -12.43
N VAL A 244 3.05 -12.14 -13.22
CA VAL A 244 2.03 -11.11 -12.95
C VAL A 244 1.21 -11.48 -11.71
N SER A 245 0.75 -12.72 -11.62
CA SER A 245 0.02 -13.23 -10.47
C SER A 245 0.85 -13.18 -9.20
N ALA A 246 2.15 -13.50 -9.27
CA ALA A 246 3.03 -13.38 -8.11
C ALA A 246 3.22 -11.93 -7.67
N ILE A 247 3.30 -10.97 -8.60
CA ILE A 247 3.40 -9.55 -8.27
C ILE A 247 2.12 -9.04 -7.57
N LEU A 248 0.94 -9.40 -8.09
CA LEU A 248 -0.36 -9.03 -7.51
C LEU A 248 -0.62 -9.73 -6.16
N ALA A 249 -0.28 -11.02 -6.07
CA ALA A 249 -0.38 -11.77 -4.83
C ALA A 249 0.63 -11.29 -3.79
N ALA A 250 1.85 -10.89 -4.19
CA ALA A 250 2.90 -10.41 -3.29
C ALA A 250 2.46 -9.18 -2.50
N GLN A 251 1.64 -8.31 -3.09
CA GLN A 251 1.06 -7.15 -2.42
C GLN A 251 0.34 -7.53 -1.11
N LEU A 252 -0.35 -8.66 -1.16
CA LEU A 252 -1.16 -9.18 -0.07
C LEU A 252 -0.35 -10.19 0.77
N ALA A 253 0.55 -10.96 0.15
CA ALA A 253 1.42 -11.92 0.84
C ALA A 253 2.50 -11.26 1.72
N PHE A 254 2.94 -10.03 1.44
CA PHE A 254 3.78 -9.25 2.36
C PHE A 254 2.94 -8.54 3.43
N GLY A 255 1.73 -8.08 3.09
CA GLY A 255 0.85 -7.39 4.03
C GLY A 255 0.32 -8.29 5.14
N ILE A 256 -0.07 -9.54 4.82
CA ILE A 256 -0.67 -10.48 5.77
C ILE A 256 0.27 -10.86 6.93
N PRO A 257 1.55 -11.27 6.70
CA PRO A 257 2.48 -11.54 7.79
C PRO A 257 2.75 -10.31 8.66
N ILE A 258 2.86 -9.11 8.06
CA ILE A 258 3.04 -7.86 8.80
C ILE A 258 1.80 -7.60 9.68
N ALA A 259 0.59 -7.77 9.14
CA ALA A 259 -0.65 -7.63 9.89
C ALA A 259 -0.74 -8.64 11.04
N PHE A 260 -0.37 -9.90 10.82
CA PHE A 260 -0.35 -10.91 11.88
C PHE A 260 0.69 -10.61 12.96
N ILE A 261 1.89 -10.17 12.60
CA ILE A 261 2.90 -9.73 13.57
C ILE A 261 2.38 -8.55 14.38
N LEU A 262 1.73 -7.57 13.72
CA LEU A 262 1.13 -6.42 14.39
C LEU A 262 0.05 -6.85 15.40
N VAL A 263 -0.93 -7.64 14.96
CA VAL A 263 -2.11 -8.02 15.76
C VAL A 263 -1.77 -9.02 16.86
N TYR A 264 -1.01 -10.07 16.54
CA TYR A 264 -0.81 -11.19 17.46
C TYR A 264 0.47 -11.07 18.31
N ALA A 265 1.45 -10.26 17.89
CA ALA A 265 2.70 -10.10 18.63
C ALA A 265 2.91 -8.67 19.15
N LEU A 266 2.86 -7.67 18.27
CA LEU A 266 3.26 -6.30 18.63
C LEU A 266 2.26 -5.62 19.56
N ILE A 267 0.96 -5.67 19.26
CA ILE A 267 -0.09 -5.05 20.09
C ILE A 267 -0.14 -5.68 21.49
N PRO A 268 -0.19 -7.03 21.64
CA PRO A 268 -0.14 -7.66 22.97
C PRO A 268 1.15 -7.38 23.73
N LEU A 269 2.30 -7.31 23.02
CA LEU A 269 3.56 -6.94 23.63
C LEU A 269 3.49 -5.50 24.15
N TYR A 270 3.07 -4.55 23.32
CA TYR A 270 2.94 -3.14 23.69
C TYR A 270 2.06 -2.94 24.93
N GLY A 271 0.90 -3.60 24.99
CA GLY A 271 -0.03 -3.48 26.13
C GLY A 271 0.56 -3.94 27.47
N ARG A 272 1.51 -4.88 27.47
CA ARG A 272 2.13 -5.43 28.69
C ARG A 272 3.30 -4.60 29.23
N GLN A 273 3.78 -3.62 28.49
CA GLN A 273 5.01 -2.91 28.82
C GLN A 273 4.77 -1.59 29.57
N ASN A 274 5.79 -1.14 30.29
CA ASN A 274 5.84 0.18 30.89
C ASN A 274 5.94 1.27 29.82
N GLU A 275 5.59 2.51 30.17
CA GLU A 275 5.50 3.63 29.23
C GLU A 275 6.79 3.87 28.41
N THR A 276 7.96 3.83 29.05
CA THR A 276 9.25 4.00 28.34
C THR A 276 9.46 2.93 27.28
N TYR A 277 9.12 1.67 27.59
CA TYR A 277 9.24 0.55 26.64
C TYR A 277 8.17 0.63 25.55
N ARG A 278 6.96 1.09 25.86
CA ARG A 278 5.92 1.40 24.86
C ARG A 278 6.41 2.45 23.86
N ALA A 279 7.03 3.52 24.34
CA ALA A 279 7.62 4.55 23.49
C ALA A 279 8.77 4.01 22.62
N LEU A 280 9.62 3.13 23.15
CA LEU A 280 10.66 2.45 22.36
C LEU A 280 10.06 1.56 21.25
N ILE A 281 9.02 0.78 21.56
CA ILE A 281 8.34 -0.06 20.57
C ILE A 281 7.70 0.80 19.48
N ALA A 282 6.99 1.87 19.87
CA ALA A 282 6.38 2.81 18.93
C ALA A 282 7.44 3.50 18.04
N GLY A 283 8.57 3.91 18.62
CA GLY A 283 9.68 4.52 17.87
C GLY A 283 10.41 3.56 16.93
N ALA A 284 10.45 2.26 17.25
CA ALA A 284 11.06 1.25 16.39
C ALA A 284 10.17 0.85 15.21
N LEU A 285 8.85 1.03 15.30
CA LEU A 285 7.89 0.59 14.28
C LEU A 285 8.11 1.23 12.89
N PRO A 286 8.34 2.55 12.75
CA PRO A 286 8.69 3.16 11.47
C PRO A 286 9.94 2.55 10.83
N LEU A 287 10.94 2.16 11.63
CA LEU A 287 12.18 1.54 11.14
C LEU A 287 11.94 0.12 10.62
N VAL A 288 11.18 -0.68 11.36
CA VAL A 288 10.84 -2.05 10.95
C VAL A 288 10.01 -2.05 9.66
N THR A 289 9.11 -1.08 9.50
CA THR A 289 8.27 -0.96 8.30
C THR A 289 8.98 -0.31 7.10
N ALA A 290 10.11 0.36 7.31
CA ALA A 290 10.88 1.01 6.23
C ALA A 290 11.41 0.00 5.19
N ILE A 291 11.90 -1.16 5.62
CA ILE A 291 12.45 -2.18 4.71
C ILE A 291 11.36 -2.74 3.77
N PRO A 292 10.21 -3.24 4.27
CA PRO A 292 9.09 -3.65 3.41
C PRO A 292 8.63 -2.55 2.46
N LYS A 293 8.55 -1.30 2.94
CA LYS A 293 8.17 -0.12 2.12
C LYS A 293 9.10 0.08 0.93
N VAL A 294 10.42 -0.05 1.14
CA VAL A 294 11.42 0.07 0.07
C VAL A 294 11.29 -1.08 -0.94
N ILE A 295 11.14 -2.32 -0.45
CA ILE A 295 11.02 -3.51 -1.32
C ILE A 295 9.78 -3.38 -2.22
N VAL A 296 8.61 -3.06 -1.65
CA VAL A 296 7.36 -2.92 -2.40
C VAL A 296 7.39 -1.72 -3.37
N ARG A 297 8.13 -0.66 -3.03
CA ARG A 297 8.34 0.47 -3.96
C ARG A 297 9.18 0.08 -5.16
N LEU A 298 10.32 -0.59 -4.96
CA LEU A 298 11.18 -1.09 -6.04
C LEU A 298 10.43 -2.15 -6.89
N ALA A 299 9.69 -3.02 -6.19
CA ALA A 299 8.41 -3.62 -6.55
C ALA A 299 7.68 -2.97 -7.72
N ALA A 300 6.88 -1.97 -7.35
CA ALA A 300 5.96 -1.27 -8.24
C ALA A 300 6.66 -0.54 -9.39
N GLN A 301 7.86 0.01 -9.15
CA GLN A 301 8.65 0.69 -10.18
C GLN A 301 9.06 -0.25 -11.34
N ARG A 302 9.18 -1.56 -11.08
CA ARG A 302 9.53 -2.57 -12.09
C ARG A 302 8.32 -3.20 -12.81
N ILE A 303 7.10 -2.81 -12.44
CA ILE A 303 5.89 -3.36 -13.07
C ILE A 303 5.63 -2.57 -14.33
N ASP A 304 5.97 -3.09 -15.50
CA ASP A 304 5.85 -2.35 -16.77
C ASP A 304 4.41 -2.29 -17.33
N PHE A 305 3.54 -3.22 -16.91
CA PHE A 305 2.19 -3.41 -17.48
C PHE A 305 1.08 -2.62 -16.77
N LEU A 306 1.35 -2.00 -15.62
CA LEU A 306 0.41 -1.12 -14.93
C LEU A 306 0.66 0.32 -15.33
N HIS A 307 -0.35 1.18 -15.29
CA HIS A 307 -0.09 2.61 -15.39
C HIS A 307 0.66 3.07 -14.14
N PRO A 308 1.72 3.91 -14.23
CA PRO A 308 2.35 4.53 -13.06
C PRO A 308 1.36 5.26 -12.15
N GLY A 309 0.32 5.84 -12.74
CA GLY A 309 -0.77 6.49 -12.02
C GLY A 309 -1.65 5.52 -11.22
N ASP A 310 -1.57 4.22 -11.43
CA ASP A 310 -2.34 3.22 -10.67
C ASP A 310 -1.42 2.38 -9.77
N ALA A 311 -0.16 2.17 -10.18
CA ALA A 311 0.83 1.38 -9.45
C ALA A 311 1.12 1.90 -8.03
N HIS A 312 0.86 3.19 -7.76
CA HIS A 312 1.02 3.75 -6.42
C HIS A 312 0.02 3.15 -5.41
N VAL A 313 -1.15 2.66 -5.86
CA VAL A 313 -2.23 2.14 -4.99
C VAL A 313 -1.74 0.95 -4.16
N LEU A 314 -0.91 0.10 -4.77
CA LEU A 314 -0.24 -1.01 -4.11
C LEU A 314 0.56 -0.53 -2.89
N ILE A 315 1.35 0.52 -3.08
CA ILE A 315 2.25 1.03 -2.04
C ILE A 315 1.46 1.77 -0.96
N SER A 316 0.40 2.48 -1.36
CA SER A 316 -0.44 3.33 -0.53
C SER A 316 -0.94 2.65 0.75
N VAL A 317 -1.40 1.41 0.62
CA VAL A 317 -1.97 0.63 1.73
C VAL A 317 -0.93 0.39 2.81
N LEU A 318 0.28 -0.04 2.43
CA LEU A 318 1.35 -0.32 3.38
C LEU A 318 1.82 0.95 4.11
N TYR A 319 1.94 2.07 3.39
CA TYR A 319 2.34 3.34 3.98
C TYR A 319 1.28 3.89 4.94
N THR A 320 0.01 3.91 4.50
CA THR A 320 -1.10 4.45 5.29
C THR A 320 -1.36 3.60 6.53
N THR A 321 -1.42 2.28 6.41
CA THR A 321 -1.62 1.38 7.55
C THR A 321 -0.47 1.48 8.55
N SER A 322 0.78 1.54 8.08
CA SER A 322 1.95 1.74 8.95
C SER A 322 1.87 3.07 9.71
N ALA A 323 1.44 4.15 9.04
CA ALA A 323 1.29 5.46 9.65
C ALA A 323 0.18 5.45 10.71
N ILE A 324 -0.99 4.85 10.41
CA ILE A 324 -2.10 4.74 11.37
C ILE A 324 -1.67 4.01 12.63
N VAL A 325 -1.04 2.83 12.51
CA VAL A 325 -0.61 2.04 13.67
C VAL A 325 0.40 2.81 14.51
N PHE A 326 1.39 3.45 13.88
CA PHE A 326 2.34 4.30 14.59
C PHE A 326 1.64 5.45 15.34
N ARG A 327 0.72 6.16 14.68
CA ARG A 327 -0.01 7.29 15.30
C ARG A 327 -0.91 6.85 16.44
N VAL A 328 -1.57 5.69 16.34
CA VAL A 328 -2.37 5.12 17.44
C VAL A 328 -1.47 4.77 18.63
N MET A 329 -0.36 4.07 18.41
CA MET A 329 0.60 3.72 19.47
C MET A 329 1.28 4.95 20.08
N GLN A 330 1.44 6.01 19.30
CA GLN A 330 1.95 7.29 19.77
C GLN A 330 0.91 8.04 20.62
N ALA A 331 -0.36 8.05 20.18
CA ALA A 331 -1.46 8.75 20.85
C ALA A 331 -1.88 8.08 22.17
N ASP A 332 -1.60 6.78 22.35
CA ASP A 332 -1.82 6.05 23.62
C ASP A 332 -0.81 6.41 24.73
N LEU A 333 0.27 7.12 24.42
CA LEU A 333 1.26 7.52 25.43
C LEU A 333 0.72 8.63 26.34
N THR A 334 0.91 8.48 27.65
CA THR A 334 0.44 9.46 28.64
C THR A 334 1.35 10.68 28.76
N SER A 335 2.64 10.51 28.48
CA SER A 335 3.65 11.56 28.54
C SER A 335 3.69 12.37 27.24
N LEU A 336 3.28 13.64 27.36
CA LEU A 336 3.37 14.63 26.28
C LEU A 336 4.82 14.80 25.78
N SER A 337 5.82 14.65 26.65
CA SER A 337 7.23 14.72 26.24
C SER A 337 7.61 13.58 25.31
N LEU A 338 7.17 12.35 25.58
CA LEU A 338 7.44 11.19 24.71
C LEU A 338 6.65 11.30 23.40
N PHE A 339 5.42 11.81 23.45
CA PHE A 339 4.62 12.10 22.27
C PHE A 339 5.33 13.08 21.32
N ILE A 340 5.85 14.20 21.84
CA ILE A 340 6.57 15.20 21.04
C ILE A 340 7.88 14.61 20.49
N LEU A 341 8.64 13.89 21.32
CA LEU A 341 9.89 13.27 20.91
C LEU A 341 9.68 12.27 19.76
N LEU A 342 8.68 11.39 19.86
CA LEU A 342 8.35 10.45 18.80
C LEU A 342 7.85 11.15 17.53
N SER A 343 7.12 12.27 17.68
CA SER A 343 6.67 13.07 16.52
C SER A 343 7.88 13.62 15.76
N PHE A 344 8.86 14.15 16.48
CA PHE A 344 10.08 14.67 15.89
C PHE A 344 10.93 13.57 15.23
N MET A 345 11.08 12.42 15.91
CA MET A 345 11.81 11.27 15.38
C MET A 345 11.15 10.70 14.12
N HIS A 346 9.84 10.47 14.12
CA HIS A 346 9.10 9.99 12.95
C HIS A 346 9.19 10.97 11.78
N SER A 347 9.02 12.28 12.05
CA SER A 347 9.15 13.31 11.02
C SER A 347 10.56 13.35 10.42
N SER A 348 11.59 13.13 11.25
CA SER A 348 12.98 13.06 10.81
C SER A 348 13.24 11.82 9.95
N VAL A 349 12.71 10.66 10.34
CA VAL A 349 12.82 9.41 9.56
C VAL A 349 12.08 9.52 8.22
N ASP A 350 10.87 10.07 8.20
CA ASP A 350 10.10 10.31 6.96
C ASP A 350 10.84 11.29 6.04
N LEU A 351 11.41 12.37 6.59
CA LEU A 351 12.22 13.31 5.82
C LEU A 351 13.48 12.64 5.26
N LEU A 352 14.18 11.83 6.05
CA LEU A 352 15.34 11.07 5.60
C LEU A 352 14.96 10.04 4.52
N GLU A 353 13.81 9.38 4.65
CA GLU A 353 13.31 8.46 3.63
C GLU A 353 13.06 9.21 2.31
N ARG A 354 12.37 10.36 2.35
CA ARG A 354 12.11 11.17 1.14
C ARG A 354 13.39 11.75 0.55
N LEU A 355 14.30 12.23 1.40
CA LEU A 355 15.58 12.77 0.97
C LEU A 355 16.43 11.67 0.31
N THR A 356 16.48 10.47 0.90
CA THR A 356 17.20 9.35 0.29
C THR A 356 16.57 8.92 -1.02
N ILE A 357 15.25 8.93 -1.20
CA ILE A 357 14.61 8.67 -2.51
C ILE A 357 15.09 9.66 -3.58
N VAL A 358 15.09 10.95 -3.25
CA VAL A 358 15.44 12.02 -4.21
C VAL A 358 16.95 12.09 -4.45
N MET A 359 17.76 11.89 -3.41
CA MET A 359 19.22 12.00 -3.46
C MET A 359 19.92 10.71 -3.87
N ARG A 360 19.26 9.55 -3.79
CA ARG A 360 19.85 8.26 -4.19
C ARG A 360 20.55 8.35 -5.54
N ASP A 361 19.92 8.96 -6.54
CA ASP A 361 20.46 9.03 -7.89
C ASP A 361 21.66 10.00 -7.97
N TYR A 362 21.64 11.12 -7.23
CA TYR A 362 22.78 12.03 -7.10
C TYR A 362 23.95 11.40 -6.33
N LEU A 363 23.65 10.60 -5.32
CA LEU A 363 24.63 9.94 -4.46
C LEU A 363 25.29 8.78 -5.21
N TRP A 364 24.53 7.98 -5.97
CA TRP A 364 25.08 7.02 -6.91
C TRP A 364 25.89 7.70 -8.01
N TYR A 365 25.38 8.76 -8.64
CA TYR A 365 26.15 9.53 -9.62
C TYR A 365 27.49 10.02 -9.04
N PHE A 366 27.46 10.57 -7.81
CA PHE A 366 28.67 11.04 -7.13
C PHE A 366 29.63 9.89 -6.79
N ILE A 367 29.11 8.76 -6.30
CA ILE A 367 29.88 7.54 -6.02
C ILE A 367 30.52 7.02 -7.30
N TYR A 368 29.76 6.82 -8.38
CA TYR A 368 30.29 6.34 -9.65
C TYR A 368 31.32 7.30 -10.27
N LYS A 369 31.03 8.60 -10.28
CA LYS A 369 31.92 9.62 -10.83
C LYS A 369 33.23 9.77 -10.04
N LYS A 370 33.18 9.56 -8.72
CA LYS A 370 34.32 9.79 -7.82
C LYS A 370 35.10 8.51 -7.49
N LEU A 371 34.46 7.35 -7.45
CA LEU A 371 35.06 6.06 -7.07
C LEU A 371 35.34 5.13 -8.26
N LEU A 372 34.57 5.17 -9.35
CA LEU A 372 34.76 4.32 -10.54
C LEU A 372 35.29 5.10 -11.75
N LYS A 373 36.18 6.05 -11.50
CA LYS A 373 36.75 6.90 -12.55
C LYS A 373 37.79 6.09 -13.34
N GLY A 374 37.35 5.37 -14.38
CA GLY A 374 38.22 4.62 -15.30
C GLY A 374 37.60 3.41 -16.01
N ASP A 375 36.46 2.89 -15.55
CA ASP A 375 35.85 1.69 -16.14
C ASP A 375 34.68 2.03 -17.07
N THR A 376 34.74 1.57 -18.31
CA THR A 376 33.68 1.68 -19.31
C THR A 376 32.36 1.04 -18.85
N GLU A 377 32.42 0.03 -17.98
CA GLU A 377 31.23 -0.56 -17.32
C GLU A 377 30.53 0.39 -16.33
N ALA A 378 31.25 1.35 -15.76
CA ALA A 378 30.67 2.34 -14.84
C ALA A 378 29.83 3.38 -15.59
N GLU A 379 30.22 3.71 -16.82
CA GLU A 379 29.48 4.59 -17.72
C GLU A 379 28.19 3.92 -18.23
N GLU A 380 28.25 2.63 -18.56
CA GLU A 380 27.07 1.83 -18.93
C GLU A 380 26.11 1.64 -17.72
N LYS A 381 26.65 1.46 -16.51
CA LYS A 381 25.85 1.49 -15.26
C LYS A 381 25.26 2.86 -14.97
N MET A 382 25.92 3.96 -15.35
CA MET A 382 25.37 5.31 -15.23
C MET A 382 24.21 5.53 -16.21
N LEU A 383 24.31 5.00 -17.43
CA LEU A 383 23.19 4.94 -18.40
C LEU A 383 22.01 4.14 -17.83
N SER A 384 22.28 3.08 -17.06
CA SER A 384 21.28 2.31 -16.33
C SER A 384 20.69 3.04 -15.11
N ALA A 385 21.45 3.98 -14.52
CA ALA A 385 20.98 4.85 -13.45
C ALA A 385 20.01 5.93 -13.98
N ASP A 386 20.24 6.43 -15.19
CA ASP A 386 19.30 7.30 -15.91
C ASP A 386 17.95 6.60 -16.18
N THR A 387 17.95 5.27 -16.29
CA THR A 387 16.73 4.44 -16.37
C THR A 387 15.87 4.48 -15.10
N PHE A 388 16.45 4.79 -13.93
CA PHE A 388 15.67 4.93 -12.68
C PHE A 388 14.92 6.27 -12.61
N ARG A 389 15.27 7.24 -13.45
CA ARG A 389 14.67 8.57 -13.51
C ARG A 389 13.85 8.74 -14.80
N THR A 390 13.05 7.74 -15.13
CA THR A 390 12.07 7.83 -16.22
C THR A 390 10.90 8.75 -15.82
N PRO A 391 10.20 9.38 -16.78
CA PRO A 391 8.95 10.12 -16.51
C PRO A 391 7.94 9.28 -15.71
N ARG A 392 7.91 7.97 -16.00
CA ARG A 392 7.16 6.95 -15.28
C ARG A 392 7.52 6.88 -13.79
N SER A 393 8.80 6.75 -13.45
CA SER A 393 9.22 6.65 -12.04
C SER A 393 8.99 7.95 -11.29
N MET A 394 9.18 9.12 -11.95
CA MET A 394 8.87 10.42 -11.37
C MET A 394 7.39 10.58 -11.04
N ARG A 395 6.49 10.14 -11.93
CA ARG A 395 5.04 10.18 -11.68
C ARG A 395 4.65 9.28 -10.51
N ILE A 396 5.16 8.05 -10.45
CA ILE A 396 4.94 7.15 -9.31
C ILE A 396 5.39 7.81 -7.99
N ILE A 397 6.57 8.43 -7.97
CA ILE A 397 7.10 9.10 -6.78
C ILE A 397 6.22 10.30 -6.39
N ALA A 398 5.74 11.08 -7.36
CA ALA A 398 4.86 12.22 -7.11
C ALA A 398 3.52 11.78 -6.50
N ASP A 399 2.84 10.81 -7.13
CA ASP A 399 1.55 10.29 -6.67
C ASP A 399 1.66 9.66 -5.28
N MET A 400 2.73 8.89 -5.06
CA MET A 400 3.07 8.32 -3.76
C MET A 400 3.31 9.41 -2.70
N SER A 401 4.04 10.48 -3.03
CA SER A 401 4.30 11.58 -2.11
C SER A 401 3.00 12.29 -1.70
N ILE A 402 2.09 12.51 -2.64
CA ILE A 402 0.76 13.10 -2.37
C ILE A 402 -0.02 12.21 -1.41
N GLN A 403 -0.07 10.91 -1.67
CA GLN A 403 -0.78 9.96 -0.81
C GLN A 403 -0.17 9.82 0.57
N MET A 404 1.16 9.87 0.70
CA MET A 404 1.80 9.85 2.02
C MET A 404 1.43 11.11 2.82
N ILE A 405 1.41 12.28 2.19
CA ILE A 405 1.01 13.54 2.85
C ILE A 405 -0.44 13.46 3.35
N LEU A 406 -1.33 12.97 2.49
CA LEU A 406 -2.75 12.75 2.84
C LEU A 406 -2.89 11.69 3.94
N GLY A 407 -2.20 10.55 3.81
CA GLY A 407 -2.25 9.42 4.73
C GLY A 407 -1.73 9.76 6.12
N GLU A 408 -0.65 10.55 6.23
CA GLU A 408 -0.13 11.01 7.53
C GLU A 408 -1.13 11.92 8.26
N SER A 409 -1.74 12.88 7.56
CA SER A 409 -2.76 13.77 8.14
C SER A 409 -4.01 13.00 8.56
N THR A 410 -4.47 12.06 7.72
CA THR A 410 -5.58 11.16 8.01
C THR A 410 -5.27 10.27 9.23
N ALA A 411 -4.07 9.70 9.29
CA ALA A 411 -3.62 8.84 10.38
C ALA A 411 -3.58 9.57 11.71
N LEU A 412 -3.12 10.82 11.73
CA LEU A 412 -3.12 11.65 12.93
C LEU A 412 -4.55 11.88 13.45
N ILE A 413 -5.44 12.33 12.58
CA ILE A 413 -6.84 12.63 12.93
C ILE A 413 -7.56 11.35 13.38
N ALA A 414 -7.39 10.25 12.66
CA ALA A 414 -7.96 8.95 13.02
C ALA A 414 -7.40 8.44 14.35
N ALA A 415 -6.09 8.54 14.60
CA ALA A 415 -5.50 8.06 15.85
C ALA A 415 -5.98 8.87 17.07
N VAL A 416 -6.01 10.20 16.97
CA VAL A 416 -6.52 11.05 18.05
C VAL A 416 -8.01 10.79 18.28
N GLY A 417 -8.79 10.71 17.20
CA GLY A 417 -10.21 10.37 17.27
C GLY A 417 -10.45 9.00 17.89
N PHE A 418 -9.63 8.00 17.56
CA PHE A 418 -9.68 6.66 18.16
C PHE A 418 -9.48 6.71 19.67
N ILE A 419 -8.40 7.35 20.15
CA ILE A 419 -8.09 7.43 21.59
C ILE A 419 -9.18 8.21 22.35
N GLN A 420 -9.67 9.31 21.79
CA GLN A 420 -10.75 10.09 22.41
C GLN A 420 -12.06 9.30 22.48
N LEU A 421 -12.45 8.62 21.40
CA LEU A 421 -13.63 7.76 21.39
C LEU A 421 -13.50 6.60 22.38
N TYR A 422 -12.34 5.94 22.39
CA TYR A 422 -12.05 4.85 23.31
C TYR A 422 -12.17 5.33 24.77
N SER A 423 -11.54 6.46 25.11
CA SER A 423 -11.65 7.05 26.45
C SER A 423 -13.10 7.42 26.79
N PHE A 424 -13.83 8.07 25.89
CA PHE A 424 -15.23 8.45 26.12
C PHE A 424 -16.15 7.25 26.39
N MET A 425 -15.98 6.17 25.62
CA MET A 425 -16.82 4.98 25.71
C MET A 425 -16.49 4.11 26.93
N TYR A 426 -15.23 4.05 27.35
CA TYR A 426 -14.78 3.10 28.38
C TYR A 426 -14.34 3.71 29.71
N ASN A 427 -13.95 5.00 29.80
CA ASN A 427 -13.64 5.64 31.09
C ASN A 427 -14.88 6.06 31.89
N ASN A 428 -16.08 6.10 31.29
CA ASN A 428 -17.32 6.43 32.01
C ASN A 428 -17.91 5.24 32.81
N ASN A 429 -17.19 4.11 32.91
CA ASN A 429 -17.60 2.93 33.66
C ASN A 429 -16.74 2.66 34.92
N ASN A 430 -15.99 3.66 35.41
CA ASN A 430 -15.34 3.61 36.72
C ASN A 430 -16.05 4.50 37.74
#